data_AF-A0A6P4DXX6-F1
#
_entry.id   AF-A0A6P4DXX6-F1
#
_cell.length_a   1.000
_cell.length_b   1.000
_cell.length_c   1.000
_cell.angle_alpha   90.00
_cell.angle_beta   90.00
_cell.angle_gamma   90.00
#
_symmetry.space_group_name_H-M   'P 1'
#
loop_
_entity.id
_entity.type
_entity.pdbx_description
1 polymer ?
#
loop_
_entity_poly.entity_id
_entity_poly.type
_entity_poly.pdbx_seq_one_letter_code
_entity_poly.pdbx_strand_id
1 'polypeptide(L)'
;MSSARDLIKIDIEWGMERLVRAQQVVELRPYDIESWSVMIREAQTRPIHEVRSLYESLVNVFPTTARYWKLYIEMEMRSRYYERVEKLFQRCLVKILNIDLWKLYLTYVKETKSGLSTHKEKMAQAYDFALEKIGMDLHSFSIWQDYIYFLRGVEAVGNYAENQKITAVRRVYRKGVVTPIVGIE
;
A
#
# COMPACT_ATOMS: atom_id res chain seq x y z
N MET A 1 -12.12 -22.11 18.95
CA MET A 1 -11.19 -21.81 17.84
C MET A 1 -12.06 -21.41 16.66
N SER A 2 -12.11 -20.12 16.31
CA SER A 2 -12.91 -19.68 15.15
C SER A 2 -12.31 -20.33 13.91
N SER A 3 -13.11 -21.13 13.21
CA SER A 3 -12.67 -21.80 12.00
C SER A 3 -12.47 -20.72 10.93
N ALA A 4 -11.47 -20.86 10.06
CA ALA A 4 -11.30 -19.93 8.93
C ALA A 4 -12.56 -19.81 8.06
N ARG A 5 -13.48 -20.78 8.16
CA ARG A 5 -14.84 -20.76 7.59
C ARG A 5 -15.73 -19.65 8.14
N ASP A 6 -15.63 -19.31 9.42
CA ASP A 6 -16.46 -18.27 10.06
C ASP A 6 -16.07 -16.84 9.61
N LEU A 7 -14.88 -16.70 9.02
CA LEU A 7 -14.31 -15.43 8.54
C LEU A 7 -14.66 -15.13 7.08
N ILE A 8 -15.20 -16.11 6.35
CA ILE A 8 -15.56 -15.98 4.93
C ILE A 8 -17.04 -15.59 4.86
N LYS A 9 -17.31 -14.34 4.49
CA LYS A 9 -18.67 -13.84 4.20
C LYS A 9 -18.68 -13.27 2.80
N ILE A 10 -18.78 -14.14 1.81
CA ILE A 10 -18.85 -13.75 0.39
C ILE A 10 -20.33 -13.77 0.00
N ASP A 11 -20.98 -12.62 0.13
CA ASP A 11 -22.35 -12.41 -0.37
C ASP A 11 -22.27 -11.77 -1.75
N ILE A 12 -21.87 -12.58 -2.74
CA ILE A 12 -21.74 -12.13 -4.14
C ILE A 12 -22.47 -13.13 -5.02
N GLU A 13 -23.49 -12.66 -5.73
CA GLU A 13 -24.13 -13.44 -6.78
C GLU A 13 -23.25 -13.43 -8.03
N TRP A 14 -22.36 -14.42 -8.11
CA TRP A 14 -21.59 -14.65 -9.31
C TRP A 14 -22.48 -15.34 -10.35
N GLY A 15 -22.97 -14.60 -11.34
CA GLY A 15 -23.74 -15.16 -12.47
C GLY A 15 -22.99 -16.20 -13.35
N MET A 16 -21.77 -16.61 -12.98
CA MET A 16 -20.95 -17.58 -13.68
C MET A 16 -20.69 -18.80 -12.78
N GLU A 17 -21.07 -19.99 -13.24
CA GLU A 17 -20.99 -21.24 -12.47
C GLU A 17 -19.56 -21.57 -11.99
N ARG A 18 -18.53 -21.17 -12.74
CA ARG A 18 -17.12 -21.34 -12.34
C ARG A 18 -16.78 -20.60 -11.05
N LEU A 19 -17.35 -19.41 -10.86
CA LEU A 19 -17.09 -18.56 -9.70
C LEU A 19 -17.89 -19.00 -8.49
N VAL A 20 -19.12 -19.48 -8.70
CA VAL A 20 -19.92 -20.14 -7.66
C VAL A 20 -19.19 -21.39 -7.14
N ARG A 21 -18.64 -22.21 -8.05
CA ARG A 21 -17.80 -23.36 -7.67
C ARG A 21 -16.54 -22.93 -6.92
N ALA A 22 -15.84 -21.89 -7.39
CA ALA A 22 -14.65 -21.38 -6.70
C ALA A 22 -14.98 -20.85 -5.28
N GLN A 23 -16.12 -20.20 -5.11
CA GLN A 23 -16.61 -19.75 -3.81
C GLN A 23 -16.88 -20.94 -2.87
N GLN A 24 -17.59 -21.95 -3.33
CA GLN A 24 -17.84 -23.18 -2.55
C GLN A 24 -16.54 -23.89 -2.16
N VAL A 25 -15.57 -23.95 -3.07
CA VAL A 25 -14.26 -24.54 -2.79
C VAL A 25 -13.53 -23.73 -1.73
N VAL A 26 -13.60 -22.39 -1.76
CA VAL A 26 -12.99 -21.53 -0.74
C VAL A 26 -13.68 -21.65 0.62
N GLU A 27 -15.00 -21.82 0.66
CA GLU A 27 -15.73 -22.10 1.91
C GLU A 27 -15.34 -23.46 2.51
N LEU A 28 -15.12 -24.47 1.67
CA LEU A 28 -14.69 -25.80 2.10
C LEU A 28 -13.20 -25.84 2.46
N ARG A 29 -12.36 -25.17 1.67
CA ARG A 29 -10.89 -25.08 1.74
C ARG A 29 -10.44 -23.61 1.64
N PRO A 30 -10.33 -22.91 2.78
CA PRO A 30 -9.97 -21.49 2.83
C PRO A 30 -8.61 -21.14 2.20
N TYR A 31 -7.66 -22.07 2.18
CA TYR A 31 -6.28 -21.84 1.73
C TYR A 31 -6.03 -22.20 0.26
N ASP A 32 -7.07 -22.45 -0.53
CA ASP A 32 -6.93 -22.81 -1.94
C ASP A 32 -6.61 -21.58 -2.82
N ILE A 33 -5.33 -21.39 -3.12
CA ILE A 33 -4.82 -20.21 -3.84
C ILE A 33 -5.39 -20.12 -5.25
N GLU A 34 -5.62 -21.26 -5.91
CA GLU A 34 -6.15 -21.29 -7.29
C GLU A 34 -7.58 -20.75 -7.35
N SER A 35 -8.46 -21.20 -6.46
CA SER A 35 -9.84 -20.70 -6.37
C SER A 35 -9.89 -19.21 -6.04
N TRP A 36 -9.06 -18.74 -5.09
CA TRP A 36 -8.93 -17.32 -4.82
C TRP A 36 -8.44 -16.54 -6.04
N SER A 37 -7.46 -17.06 -6.78
CA SER A 37 -6.92 -16.38 -7.97
C SER A 37 -7.96 -16.18 -9.07
N VAL A 38 -8.84 -17.17 -9.28
CA VAL A 38 -9.93 -17.11 -10.25
C VAL A 38 -10.95 -16.05 -9.84
N MET A 39 -11.34 -16.01 -8.56
CA MET A 39 -12.27 -15.01 -8.03
C MET A 39 -11.67 -13.60 -8.07
N ILE A 40 -10.39 -13.46 -7.72
CA ILE A 40 -9.68 -12.17 -7.77
C ILE A 40 -9.61 -11.63 -9.20
N ARG A 41 -9.35 -12.50 -10.19
CA ARG A 41 -9.28 -12.09 -11.60
C ARG A 41 -10.61 -11.51 -12.09
N GLU A 42 -11.72 -12.14 -11.72
CA GLU A 42 -13.04 -11.58 -12.02
C GLU A 42 -13.33 -10.33 -11.17
N ALA A 43 -12.89 -10.31 -9.92
CA ALA A 43 -13.14 -9.17 -9.05
C ALA A 43 -12.48 -7.88 -9.55
N GLN A 44 -11.44 -7.96 -10.37
CA GLN A 44 -10.81 -6.80 -11.00
C GLN A 44 -11.62 -6.20 -12.16
N THR A 45 -12.52 -6.97 -12.78
CA THR A 45 -13.38 -6.49 -13.88
C THR A 45 -14.68 -5.87 -13.36
N ARG A 46 -15.06 -6.19 -12.12
CA ARG A 46 -16.25 -5.69 -11.45
C ARG A 46 -15.95 -4.43 -10.60
N PRO A 47 -16.97 -3.59 -10.34
CA PRO A 47 -16.80 -2.43 -9.48
C PRO A 47 -16.60 -2.85 -8.01
N ILE A 48 -15.79 -2.08 -7.28
CA ILE A 48 -15.34 -2.43 -5.92
C ILE A 48 -16.47 -2.65 -4.91
N HIS A 49 -17.64 -2.03 -5.11
CA HIS A 49 -18.75 -2.13 -4.17
C HIS A 49 -19.33 -3.55 -4.08
N GLU A 50 -19.35 -4.30 -5.20
CA GLU A 50 -19.83 -5.68 -5.24
C GLU A 50 -18.77 -6.65 -4.71
N VAL A 51 -17.49 -6.39 -4.99
CA VAL A 51 -16.40 -7.33 -4.70
C VAL A 51 -15.70 -7.07 -3.36
N ARG A 52 -16.17 -6.09 -2.58
CA ARG A 52 -15.57 -5.71 -1.30
C ARG A 52 -15.60 -6.85 -0.28
N SER A 53 -16.71 -7.59 -0.23
CA SER A 53 -16.89 -8.74 0.67
C SER A 53 -15.86 -9.84 0.39
N LEU A 54 -15.54 -10.07 -0.89
CA LEU A 54 -14.47 -10.98 -1.32
C LEU A 54 -13.09 -10.50 -0.83
N TYR A 55 -12.75 -9.23 -1.05
CA TYR A 55 -11.44 -8.71 -0.65
C TYR A 55 -11.26 -8.67 0.86
N GLU A 56 -12.28 -8.30 1.64
CA GLU A 56 -12.25 -8.37 3.11
C GLU A 56 -12.05 -9.81 3.60
N SER A 57 -12.76 -10.77 3.00
CA SER A 57 -12.59 -12.20 3.31
C SER A 57 -11.16 -12.67 2.97
N LEU A 58 -10.64 -12.27 1.81
CA LEU A 58 -9.29 -12.61 1.34
C LEU A 58 -8.21 -12.11 2.31
N VAL A 59 -8.28 -10.85 2.73
CA VAL A 59 -7.27 -10.29 3.67
C VAL A 59 -7.43 -10.82 5.09
N ASN A 60 -8.62 -11.28 5.48
CA ASN A 60 -8.83 -11.95 6.77
C ASN A 60 -8.26 -13.38 6.77
N VAL A 61 -8.37 -14.11 5.65
CA VAL A 61 -7.77 -15.44 5.49
C VAL A 61 -6.25 -15.36 5.34
N PHE A 62 -5.75 -14.37 4.60
CA PHE A 62 -4.31 -14.17 4.33
C PHE A 62 -3.80 -12.81 4.85
N PRO A 63 -3.77 -12.60 6.18
CA PRO A 63 -3.42 -11.30 6.76
C PRO A 63 -1.97 -10.89 6.52
N THR A 64 -1.06 -11.82 6.29
CA THR A 64 0.38 -11.56 6.10
C THR A 64 0.78 -11.35 4.64
N THR A 65 -0.11 -11.60 3.68
CA THR A 65 0.23 -11.57 2.26
C THR A 65 0.08 -10.16 1.68
N ALA A 66 1.20 -9.44 1.58
CA ALA A 66 1.24 -8.05 1.08
C ALA A 66 0.57 -7.87 -0.29
N ARG A 67 0.70 -8.86 -1.18
CA ARG A 67 0.13 -8.83 -2.54
C ARG A 67 -1.39 -8.64 -2.55
N TYR A 68 -2.10 -9.30 -1.65
CA TYR A 68 -3.57 -9.21 -1.59
C TYR A 68 -4.02 -7.87 -1.01
N TRP A 69 -3.32 -7.35 -0.01
CA TRP A 69 -3.53 -5.99 0.50
C TRP A 69 -3.31 -4.94 -0.58
N LYS A 70 -2.21 -5.05 -1.34
CA LYS A 70 -1.90 -4.15 -2.45
C LYS A 70 -3.05 -4.09 -3.45
N LEU A 71 -3.50 -5.26 -3.90
CA LEU A 71 -4.58 -5.33 -4.88
C LEU A 71 -5.89 -4.72 -4.36
N TYR A 72 -6.25 -4.98 -3.10
CA TYR A 72 -7.45 -4.42 -2.52
C TYR A 72 -7.38 -2.88 -2.42
N ILE A 73 -6.23 -2.36 -1.98
CA ILE A 73 -6.00 -0.91 -1.89
C ILE A 73 -6.02 -0.26 -3.28
N GLU A 74 -5.38 -0.87 -4.29
CA GLU A 74 -5.38 -0.37 -5.66
C GLU A 74 -6.80 -0.26 -6.24
N MET A 75 -7.66 -1.25 -5.94
CA MET A 75 -9.06 -1.21 -6.35
C MET A 75 -9.85 -0.08 -5.66
N GLU A 76 -9.71 0.08 -4.35
CA GLU A 76 -10.39 1.19 -3.62
C GLU A 76 -9.85 2.57 -4.03
N MET A 77 -8.55 2.68 -4.33
CA MET A 77 -7.93 3.89 -4.88
C MET A 77 -8.49 4.23 -6.27
N ARG A 78 -8.62 3.24 -7.17
CA ARG A 78 -9.22 3.45 -8.50
C ARG A 78 -10.64 3.99 -8.42
N SER A 79 -11.41 3.55 -7.43
CA SER A 79 -12.77 4.02 -7.17
C SER A 79 -12.84 5.30 -6.31
N ARG A 80 -11.69 5.90 -5.94
CA ARG A 80 -11.56 7.14 -5.16
C ARG A 80 -12.19 7.10 -3.76
N TYR A 81 -12.31 5.91 -3.15
CA TYR A 81 -12.81 5.76 -1.78
C TYR A 81 -11.68 5.95 -0.74
N TYR A 82 -11.10 7.15 -0.69
CA TYR A 82 -9.90 7.45 0.10
C TYR A 82 -10.04 7.21 1.61
N GLU A 83 -11.22 7.42 2.19
CA GLU A 83 -11.47 7.15 3.62
C GLU A 83 -11.29 5.66 3.97
N ARG A 84 -11.65 4.76 3.05
CA ARG A 84 -11.47 3.32 3.26
C ARG A 84 -10.03 2.92 3.04
N VAL A 85 -9.38 3.48 2.02
CA VAL A 85 -7.94 3.29 1.76
C VAL A 85 -7.11 3.62 3.00
N GLU A 86 -7.42 4.72 3.70
CA GLU A 86 -6.73 5.10 4.93
C GLU A 86 -6.90 4.04 6.05
N LYS A 87 -8.12 3.53 6.24
CA LYS A 87 -8.39 2.44 7.21
C LYS A 87 -7.67 1.14 6.83
N LEU A 88 -7.54 0.83 5.54
CA LEU A 88 -6.79 -0.33 5.07
C LEU A 88 -5.30 -0.18 5.37
N PHE A 89 -4.70 0.98 5.08
CA PHE A 89 -3.31 1.26 5.43
C PHE A 89 -3.07 1.17 6.94
N GLN A 90 -3.97 1.69 7.78
CA GLN A 90 -3.84 1.56 9.23
C GLN A 90 -3.82 0.09 9.70
N ARG A 91 -4.56 -0.80 9.03
CA ARG A 91 -4.61 -2.25 9.35
C ARG A 91 -3.35 -2.99 8.92
N CYS A 92 -2.79 -2.68 7.74
CA CYS A 92 -1.75 -3.50 7.12
C CYS A 92 -0.33 -2.89 7.20
N LEU A 93 -0.18 -1.57 7.13
CA LEU A 93 1.10 -0.91 6.85
C LEU A 93 2.16 -1.15 7.95
N VAL A 94 1.75 -1.15 9.22
CA VAL A 94 2.66 -1.40 10.36
C VAL A 94 2.87 -2.89 10.61
N LYS A 95 1.92 -3.75 10.21
CA LYS A 95 1.99 -5.20 10.42
C LYS A 95 2.81 -5.91 9.34
N ILE A 96 2.83 -5.36 8.13
CA ILE A 96 3.44 -5.97 6.96
C ILE A 96 4.52 -5.02 6.43
N LEU A 97 5.77 -5.32 6.74
CA LEU A 97 6.94 -4.57 6.27
C LEU A 97 7.23 -4.97 4.81
N ASN A 98 6.43 -4.48 3.88
CA ASN A 98 6.60 -4.74 2.45
C ASN A 98 6.71 -3.44 1.66
N ILE A 99 7.78 -3.30 0.88
CA ILE A 99 8.10 -2.07 0.15
C ILE A 99 7.03 -1.65 -0.84
N ASP A 100 6.38 -2.59 -1.54
CA ASP A 100 5.31 -2.24 -2.47
C ASP A 100 4.13 -1.55 -1.78
N LEU A 101 3.76 -1.99 -0.56
CA LEU A 101 2.70 -1.34 0.22
C LEU A 101 3.09 0.08 0.63
N TRP A 102 4.35 0.29 1.02
CA TRP A 102 4.85 1.62 1.37
C TRP A 102 4.94 2.55 0.16
N LYS A 103 5.34 2.04 -1.02
CA LYS A 103 5.27 2.80 -2.28
C LYS A 103 3.84 3.19 -2.64
N LEU A 104 2.90 2.26 -2.46
CA LEU A 104 1.48 2.53 -2.69
C LEU A 104 0.95 3.58 -1.70
N TYR A 105 1.37 3.52 -0.42
CA TYR A 105 1.04 4.53 0.60
C TYR A 105 1.56 5.92 0.21
N LEU A 106 2.82 6.03 -0.22
CA LEU A 106 3.38 7.30 -0.66
C LEU A 106 2.63 7.85 -1.89
N THR A 107 2.26 6.98 -2.83
CA THR A 107 1.44 7.35 -3.99
C THR A 107 0.06 7.87 -3.56
N TYR A 108 -0.60 7.18 -2.63
CA TYR A 108 -1.87 7.61 -2.05
C TYR A 108 -1.79 8.99 -1.38
N VAL A 109 -0.74 9.23 -0.57
CA VAL A 109 -0.54 10.54 0.09
C VAL A 109 -0.31 11.63 -0.95
N LYS A 110 0.50 11.35 -1.98
CA LYS A 110 0.76 12.28 -3.08
C LYS A 110 -0.53 12.68 -3.81
N GLU A 111 -1.36 11.71 -4.19
CA GLU A 111 -2.62 11.98 -4.90
C GLU A 111 -3.63 12.72 -4.02
N THR A 112 -3.85 12.23 -2.79
CA THR A 112 -4.90 12.73 -1.90
C THR A 112 -4.57 14.10 -1.32
N LYS A 113 -3.29 14.38 -1.04
CA LYS A 113 -2.87 15.62 -0.39
C LYS A 113 -2.36 16.67 -1.37
N SER A 114 -2.21 16.36 -2.67
CA SER A 114 -1.74 17.29 -3.71
C SER A 114 -2.48 18.65 -3.73
N GLY A 115 -3.77 18.67 -3.40
CA GLY A 115 -4.58 19.89 -3.39
C GLY A 115 -4.41 20.80 -2.17
N LEU A 116 -3.60 20.43 -1.18
CA LEU A 116 -3.40 21.21 0.04
C LEU A 116 -2.18 22.14 -0.06
N SER A 117 -2.24 23.33 0.54
CA SER A 117 -1.05 24.19 0.68
C SER A 117 0.07 23.52 1.50
N THR A 118 -0.30 22.69 2.47
CA THR A 118 0.60 21.90 3.33
C THR A 118 0.99 20.54 2.74
N HIS A 119 0.71 20.29 1.44
CA HIS A 119 1.01 19.00 0.82
C HIS A 119 2.49 18.62 0.93
N LYS A 120 3.40 19.60 0.80
CA LYS A 120 4.84 19.36 0.84
C LYS A 120 5.28 18.85 2.21
N GLU A 121 4.77 19.46 3.27
CA GLU A 121 5.08 19.07 4.66
C GLU A 121 4.51 17.69 4.97
N LYS A 122 3.25 17.42 4.60
CA LYS A 122 2.62 16.10 4.80
C LYS A 122 3.33 15.00 4.01
N MET A 123 3.78 15.31 2.79
CA MET A 123 4.52 14.36 1.98
C MET A 123 5.91 14.07 2.58
N ALA A 124 6.61 15.11 3.06
CA ALA A 124 7.89 14.92 3.76
C ALA A 124 7.73 14.06 5.02
N GLN A 125 6.67 14.30 5.81
CA GLN A 125 6.33 13.46 6.98
C GLN A 125 6.06 12.00 6.59
N ALA A 126 5.36 11.77 5.48
CA ALA A 126 5.09 10.42 4.98
C ALA A 126 6.39 9.69 4.54
N TYR A 127 7.31 10.39 3.86
CA TYR A 127 8.62 9.83 3.52
C TYR A 127 9.48 9.56 4.75
N ASP A 128 9.56 10.50 5.70
CA ASP A 128 10.30 10.31 6.95
C ASP A 128 9.75 9.11 7.73
N PHE A 129 8.42 8.93 7.78
CA PHE A 129 7.77 7.79 8.40
C PHE A 129 8.07 6.46 7.68
N ALA A 130 8.03 6.45 6.34
CA ALA A 130 8.39 5.27 5.55
C ALA A 130 9.86 4.87 5.80
N LEU A 131 10.78 5.82 5.77
CA LEU A 131 12.20 5.56 5.99
C LEU A 131 12.51 5.11 7.43
N GLU A 132 11.74 5.54 8.43
CA GLU A 132 11.90 5.01 9.79
C GLU A 132 11.53 3.52 9.88
N LYS A 133 10.49 3.08 9.18
CA LYS A 133 9.98 1.70 9.29
C LYS A 133 10.65 0.72 8.33
N ILE A 134 10.90 1.13 7.09
CA ILE A 134 11.45 0.27 6.04
C ILE A 134 12.78 0.76 5.46
N GLY A 135 13.39 1.80 6.03
CA GLY A 135 14.67 2.32 5.55
C GLY A 135 15.82 1.32 5.63
N MET A 136 15.73 0.33 6.53
CA MET A 136 16.69 -0.76 6.66
C MET A 136 16.45 -1.94 5.70
N ASP A 137 15.38 -1.90 4.91
CA ASP A 137 15.10 -2.95 3.93
C ASP A 137 16.01 -2.82 2.71
N LEU A 138 16.43 -3.96 2.16
CA LEU A 138 17.37 -4.06 1.05
C LEU A 138 16.93 -3.28 -0.19
N HIS A 139 15.62 -3.29 -0.50
CA HIS A 139 15.07 -2.65 -1.70
C HIS A 139 14.52 -1.23 -1.44
N SER A 140 14.76 -0.68 -0.24
CA SER A 140 14.28 0.63 0.17
C SER A 140 14.93 1.78 -0.60
N PHE A 141 16.05 1.53 -1.31
CA PHE A 141 16.79 2.51 -2.10
C PHE A 141 15.91 3.34 -3.04
N SER A 142 14.92 2.69 -3.68
CA SER A 142 13.97 3.39 -4.55
C SER A 142 13.15 4.48 -3.84
N ILE A 143 12.84 4.30 -2.55
CA ILE A 143 12.12 5.30 -1.74
C ILE A 143 13.06 6.42 -1.31
N TRP A 144 14.32 6.10 -0.99
CA TRP A 144 15.36 7.10 -0.72
C TRP A 144 15.56 8.04 -1.91
N GLN A 145 15.69 7.47 -3.12
CA GLN A 145 15.83 8.25 -4.35
C GLN A 145 14.60 9.13 -4.62
N ASP A 146 13.40 8.59 -4.48
CA ASP A 146 12.16 9.33 -4.68
C ASP A 146 12.01 10.49 -3.67
N TYR A 147 12.41 10.27 -2.41
CA TYR A 147 12.42 11.34 -1.40
C TYR A 147 13.45 12.43 -1.70
N ILE A 148 14.66 12.06 -2.15
CA ILE A 148 15.67 13.04 -2.56
C ILE A 148 15.17 13.84 -3.76
N TYR A 149 14.57 13.17 -4.75
CA TYR A 149 13.99 13.84 -5.92
C TYR A 149 12.89 14.81 -5.50
N PHE A 150 12.00 14.39 -4.59
CA PHE A 150 10.96 15.24 -4.01
C PHE A 150 11.56 16.47 -3.31
N LEU A 151 12.55 16.30 -2.43
CA LEU A 151 13.20 17.42 -1.73
C LEU A 151 13.91 18.38 -2.70
N ARG A 152 14.50 17.87 -3.79
CA ARG A 152 15.12 18.69 -4.83
C ARG A 152 14.09 19.44 -5.68
N GLY A 153 12.90 18.88 -5.87
CA GLY A 153 11.79 19.51 -6.60
C GLY A 153 11.07 20.62 -5.82
N VAL A 154 11.29 20.74 -4.50
CA VAL A 154 10.73 21.86 -3.73
C VAL A 154 11.39 23.16 -4.15
N GLU A 155 10.61 24.06 -4.75
CA GLU A 155 11.01 25.45 -5.00
C GLU A 155 11.29 26.14 -3.66
N ALA A 156 12.52 26.61 -3.50
CA ALA A 156 12.99 27.36 -2.35
C ALA A 156 13.42 28.73 -2.86
N VAL A 157 12.74 29.79 -2.43
CA VAL A 157 13.05 31.17 -2.84
C VAL A 157 13.77 31.85 -1.69
N GLY A 158 15.01 32.29 -1.93
CA GLY A 158 15.86 32.99 -0.97
C GLY A 158 16.84 32.09 -0.21
N ASN A 159 17.94 32.70 0.24
CA ASN A 159 19.10 32.02 0.86
C ASN A 159 18.74 31.13 2.06
N TYR A 160 17.76 31.54 2.87
CA TYR A 160 17.35 30.75 4.04
C TYR A 160 16.61 29.46 3.65
N ALA A 161 15.69 29.54 2.70
CA ALA A 161 14.94 28.39 2.20
C ALA A 161 15.85 27.40 1.45
N GLU A 162 16.81 27.90 0.67
CA GLU A 162 17.81 27.07 -0.01
C GLU A 162 18.71 26.33 1.00
N ASN A 163 19.16 27.00 2.06
CA ASN A 163 19.93 26.37 3.12
C ASN A 163 19.15 25.29 3.88
N GLN A 164 17.85 25.49 4.11
CA GLN A 164 16.98 24.47 4.68
C GLN A 164 16.88 23.24 3.77
N LYS A 165 16.70 23.45 2.46
CA LYS A 165 16.66 22.39 1.45
C LYS A 165 17.97 21.59 1.43
N ILE A 166 19.12 22.27 1.41
CA ILE A 166 20.44 21.62 1.43
C ILE A 166 20.61 20.80 2.71
N THR A 167 20.19 21.33 3.86
CA THR A 167 20.29 20.65 5.16
C THR A 167 19.39 19.41 5.20
N ALA A 168 18.16 19.50 4.71
CA ALA A 168 17.23 18.38 4.63
C ALA A 168 17.75 17.27 3.71
N VAL A 169 18.21 17.60 2.51
CA VAL A 169 18.80 16.65 1.56
C VAL A 169 20.03 15.97 2.19
N ARG A 170 20.92 16.75 2.82
CA ARG A 170 22.12 16.21 3.49
C ARG A 170 21.76 15.24 4.62
N ARG A 171 20.71 15.54 5.40
CA ARG A 171 20.22 14.66 6.47
C ARG A 171 19.77 13.30 5.91
N VAL A 172 19.07 13.31 4.78
CA VAL A 172 18.61 12.08 4.11
C VAL A 172 19.81 11.28 3.58
N TYR A 173 20.74 11.91 2.87
CA TYR A 173 21.96 11.22 2.40
C TYR A 173 22.78 10.61 3.53
N ARG A 174 22.98 11.34 4.64
CA ARG A 174 23.71 10.81 5.80
C ARG A 174 23.05 9.56 6.39
N LYS A 175 21.72 9.55 6.48
CA LYS A 175 21.00 8.36 6.94
C LYS A 175 21.07 7.22 5.92
N GLY A 176 20.97 7.52 4.63
CA GLY A 176 21.08 6.54 3.55
C GLY A 176 22.42 5.81 3.58
N VAL A 177 23.54 6.55 3.61
CA VAL A 177 24.91 5.99 3.57
C VAL A 177 25.24 5.09 4.76
N VAL A 178 24.62 5.33 5.92
CA VAL A 178 24.84 4.52 7.15
C VAL A 178 23.97 3.25 7.14
N THR A 179 22.91 3.22 6.35
CA THR A 179 22.01 2.07 6.30
C THR A 179 22.53 1.08 5.27
N PRO A 180 22.72 -0.21 5.60
CA PRO A 180 23.22 -1.22 4.66
C PRO A 180 22.12 -1.57 3.64
N ILE A 181 21.97 -0.73 2.62
CA ILE A 181 21.05 -0.89 1.50
C ILE A 181 21.83 -1.19 0.22
N VAL A 182 21.25 -1.97 -0.69
CA VAL A 182 21.85 -2.26 -1.99
C VAL A 182 21.76 -1.02 -2.89
N GLY A 183 22.88 -0.64 -3.53
CA GLY A 183 22.97 0.52 -4.42
C GLY A 183 23.71 1.74 -3.84
N ILE A 184 24.37 1.60 -2.68
CA ILE A 184 25.42 2.54 -2.24
C ILE A 184 26.73 2.06 -2.86
N GLU A 185 26.93 2.35 -4.14
CA GLU A 185 28.23 2.34 -4.82
C GLU A 185 28.36 3.61 -5.65
#